data_AF-A0A8S2VLF5-F1
#
_entry.id   AF-A0A8S2VLF5-F1
#
_cell.length_a   1.000
_cell.length_b   1.000
_cell.length_c   1.000
_cell.angle_alpha   90.00
_cell.angle_beta   90.00
_cell.angle_gamma   90.00
#
_symmetry.space_group_name_H-M   'P 1'
#
loop_
_entity.id
_entity.type
_entity.pdbx_description
1 polymer ?
#
loop_
_entity_poly.entity_id
_entity_poly.type
_entity_poly.pdbx_seq_one_letter_code
_entity_poly.pdbx_strand_id
1 'polypeptide(L)'
;MQIYKKACEQFLPTPQKSHYLFNLRDFSRVIRGVLLVPQTNLKEERKLYRLWVHEIYRVFYDRLIDDEDRSTFYSMVKEVMNETLKQDMNR
;
A
#
# COMPACT_ATOMS: atom_id res chain seq x y z
N MET A 1 -5.82 3.05 -6.50
CA MET A 1 -6.84 1.97 -6.53
C MET A 1 -6.28 0.63 -7.05
N GLN A 2 -5.32 0.64 -7.99
CA GLN A 2 -4.74 -0.60 -8.54
C GLN A 2 -4.15 -1.55 -7.47
N ILE A 3 -3.36 -1.03 -6.51
CA ILE A 3 -2.80 -1.84 -5.41
C ILE A 3 -3.88 -2.54 -4.59
N TYR A 4 -4.98 -1.83 -4.27
CA TYR A 4 -6.11 -2.42 -3.55
C TYR A 4 -6.73 -3.60 -4.32
N LYS A 5 -6.98 -3.43 -5.63
CA LYS A 5 -7.54 -4.50 -6.46
C LYS A 5 -6.61 -5.71 -6.53
N LYS A 6 -5.33 -5.49 -6.87
CA LYS A 6 -4.32 -6.55 -6.91
C LYS A 6 -4.17 -7.25 -5.55
N ALA A 7 -4.23 -6.51 -4.44
CA ALA A 7 -4.16 -7.10 -3.10
C ALA A 7 -5.39 -7.96 -2.77
N CYS A 8 -6.61 -7.53 -3.13
CA CYS A 8 -7.82 -8.35 -2.94
C CYS A 8 -7.80 -9.64 -3.78
N GLU A 9 -7.21 -9.59 -4.98
CA GLU A 9 -7.11 -10.75 -5.88
C GLU A 9 -6.02 -11.74 -5.43
N GLN A 10 -4.88 -11.23 -4.95
CA GLN A 10 -3.73 -12.06 -4.59
C GLN A 10 -3.83 -12.65 -3.18
N PHE A 11 -4.31 -11.88 -2.21
CA PHE A 11 -4.32 -12.26 -0.79
C PHE A 11 -5.71 -12.74 -0.38
N LEU A 12 -6.06 -13.95 -0.81
CA LEU A 12 -7.34 -14.55 -0.49
C LEU A 12 -7.39 -15.01 0.97
N PRO A 13 -8.48 -14.73 1.70
CA PRO A 13 -8.61 -15.17 3.09
C PRO A 13 -8.74 -16.69 3.15
N THR A 14 -7.91 -17.31 3.96
CA THR A 14 -8.03 -18.73 4.36
C THR A 14 -8.34 -18.80 5.85
N PRO A 15 -8.79 -19.94 6.40
CA PRO A 15 -9.01 -20.07 7.84
C PRO A 15 -7.78 -19.71 8.69
N GLN A 16 -6.57 -19.97 8.19
CA GLN A 16 -5.31 -19.59 8.84
C GLN A 16 -4.93 -18.12 8.62
N LYS A 17 -5.37 -17.51 7.52
CA LYS A 17 -5.08 -16.11 7.12
C LYS A 17 -6.35 -15.27 7.01
N SER A 18 -7.26 -15.40 7.96
CA SER A 18 -8.58 -14.73 7.91
C SER A 18 -8.49 -13.20 7.91
N HIS A 19 -7.42 -12.66 8.47
CA HIS A 19 -7.11 -11.23 8.53
C HIS A 19 -6.67 -10.61 7.19
N TYR A 20 -6.54 -11.42 6.12
CA TYR A 20 -6.26 -10.94 4.76
C TYR A 20 -7.52 -10.41 4.05
N LEU A 21 -8.67 -10.37 4.75
CA LEU A 21 -9.91 -9.82 4.21
C LEU A 21 -9.81 -8.29 4.07
N PHE A 22 -9.41 -7.85 2.87
CA PHE A 22 -9.34 -6.44 2.51
C PHE A 22 -10.67 -5.93 1.96
N ASN A 23 -11.07 -4.72 2.39
CA ASN A 23 -12.28 -4.06 1.91
C ASN A 23 -12.08 -2.55 1.69
N LEU A 24 -13.11 -1.85 1.22
CA LEU A 24 -13.04 -0.42 0.90
C LEU A 24 -12.73 0.49 2.11
N ARG A 25 -12.95 0.02 3.34
CA ARG A 25 -12.55 0.75 4.55
C ARG A 25 -11.03 0.83 4.66
N ASP A 26 -10.32 -0.21 4.23
CA ASP A 26 -8.85 -0.22 4.25
C ASP A 26 -8.29 0.83 3.30
N PHE A 27 -8.87 0.92 2.10
CA PHE A 27 -8.52 2.00 1.17
C PHE A 27 -8.83 3.38 1.75
N SER A 28 -9.97 3.54 2.43
CA SER A 28 -10.31 4.78 3.14
C SER A 28 -9.30 5.13 4.24
N ARG A 29 -8.70 4.14 4.92
CA ARG A 29 -7.67 4.36 5.95
C ARG A 29 -6.37 4.89 5.35
N VAL A 30 -5.98 4.43 4.16
CA VAL A 30 -4.83 4.97 3.42
C VAL A 30 -5.03 6.44 3.13
N ILE A 31 -6.19 6.81 2.55
CA ILE A 31 -6.51 8.21 2.23
C ILE A 31 -6.51 9.06 3.50
N ARG A 32 -7.18 8.61 4.56
CA ARG A 32 -7.19 9.33 5.84
C ARG A 32 -5.78 9.54 6.40
N GLY A 33 -4.91 8.53 6.34
CA GLY A 33 -3.53 8.64 6.80
C GLY A 33 -2.76 9.75 6.07
N VAL A 34 -2.93 9.84 4.76
CA VAL A 34 -2.33 10.91 3.95
C VAL A 34 -2.88 12.29 4.34
N LEU A 35 -4.19 12.40 4.54
CA LEU A 35 -4.86 13.66 4.89
C LEU A 35 -4.53 14.17 6.30
N LEU A 36 -4.00 13.34 7.19
CA LEU A 36 -3.55 13.77 8.52
C LEU A 36 -2.26 14.59 8.47
N VAL A 37 -1.50 14.51 7.38
CA VAL A 37 -0.25 15.24 7.24
C VAL A 37 -0.51 16.66 6.74
N PRO A 38 -0.05 17.70 7.46
CA PRO A 38 -0.24 19.09 7.03
C PRO A 38 0.40 19.36 5.66
N GLN A 39 -0.30 20.11 4.81
CA GLN A 39 0.21 20.51 3.49
C GLN A 39 1.55 21.27 3.55
N THR A 40 1.82 21.96 4.67
CA THR A 40 3.09 22.67 4.93
C THR A 40 4.30 21.74 4.87
N ASN A 41 4.10 20.45 5.15
CA ASN A 41 5.13 19.42 5.19
C ASN A 41 5.24 18.65 3.86
N LEU A 42 4.30 18.86 2.93
CA LEU A 42 4.18 18.15 1.65
C LEU A 42 4.49 19.06 0.45
N LYS A 43 5.48 19.94 0.59
CA LYS A 43 5.89 20.87 -0.47
C LYS A 43 6.56 20.18 -1.67
N GLU A 44 7.08 18.98 -1.47
CA GLU A 44 7.73 18.18 -2.50
C GLU A 44 6.85 17.00 -2.89
N GLU A 45 6.63 16.83 -4.18
CA GLU A 45 5.83 15.74 -4.76
C GLU A 45 6.33 14.36 -4.31
N ARG A 46 7.66 14.20 -4.19
CA ARG A 46 8.29 12.97 -3.69
C ARG A 46 7.91 12.63 -2.25
N LYS A 47 7.71 13.63 -1.39
CA LYS A 47 7.26 13.40 0.00
C LYS A 47 5.84 12.86 0.01
N LEU A 48 4.99 13.35 -0.89
CA LEU A 48 3.64 12.82 -1.05
C LEU A 48 3.66 11.36 -1.52
N TYR A 49 4.51 11.02 -2.49
CA TYR A 49 4.66 9.63 -2.95
C TYR A 49 5.18 8.70 -1.87
N ARG A 50 6.19 9.12 -1.10
CA ARG A 50 6.69 8.35 0.04
C ARG A 50 5.61 8.15 1.11
N LEU A 51 4.84 9.19 1.43
CA LEU A 51 3.74 9.10 2.38
C LEU A 51 2.64 8.16 1.88
N TRP A 52 2.31 8.22 0.60
CA TRP A 52 1.33 7.34 -0.02
C TRP A 52 1.75 5.86 0.06
N VAL A 53 3.00 5.56 -0.28
CA VAL A 53 3.59 4.22 -0.13
C VAL A 53 3.57 3.80 1.34
N HIS A 54 4.01 4.66 2.25
CA HIS A 54 4.00 4.37 3.69
C HIS A 54 2.62 3.97 4.19
N GLU A 55 1.58 4.72 3.83
CA GLU A 55 0.22 4.40 4.25
C GLU A 55 -0.31 3.10 3.65
N ILE A 56 0.10 2.76 2.42
CA ILE A 56 -0.20 1.45 1.82
C ILE A 56 0.44 0.32 2.63
N TYR A 57 1.73 0.44 2.96
CA TYR A 57 2.42 -0.56 3.76
C TYR A 57 1.75 -0.72 5.13
N ARG A 58 1.50 0.39 5.83
CA ARG A 58 0.87 0.38 7.14
C ARG A 58 -0.53 -0.28 7.15
N VAL A 59 -1.29 -0.14 6.07
CA VAL A 59 -2.66 -0.69 6.02
C VAL A 59 -2.69 -2.16 5.59
N PHE A 60 -1.87 -2.53 4.60
CA PHE A 60 -1.90 -3.84 3.95
C PHE A 60 -0.72 -4.73 4.39
N TYR A 61 0.50 -4.23 4.29
CA TYR A 61 1.73 -5.00 4.58
C TYR A 61 1.79 -5.45 6.04
N ASP A 62 1.39 -4.60 6.99
CA ASP A 62 1.40 -4.93 8.43
C ASP A 62 0.47 -6.11 8.78
N ARG A 63 -0.45 -6.50 7.88
CA ARG A 63 -1.30 -7.69 8.06
C ARG A 63 -0.68 -8.96 7.51
N LEU A 64 0.36 -8.87 6.68
CA LEU A 64 0.98 -10.02 6.06
C LEU A 64 1.93 -10.69 7.08
N ILE A 65 1.70 -11.99 7.30
CA ILE A 65 2.47 -12.78 8.26
C ILE A 65 3.62 -13.54 7.60
N ASP A 66 3.44 -13.97 6.35
CA ASP A 66 4.42 -14.78 5.65
C ASP A 66 5.39 -13.91 4.84
N ASP A 67 6.66 -14.28 4.86
CA ASP A 67 7.70 -13.54 4.14
C ASP A 67 7.54 -13.65 2.61
N GLU A 68 6.94 -14.74 2.12
CA GLU A 68 6.57 -14.89 0.71
C GLU A 68 5.47 -13.89 0.30
N ASP A 69 4.43 -13.74 1.11
CA ASP A 69 3.35 -12.77 0.88
C ASP A 69 3.91 -11.34 0.91
N ARG A 70 4.80 -11.06 1.86
CA ARG A 70 5.49 -9.76 1.98
C ARG A 70 6.35 -9.45 0.76
N SER A 71 7.10 -10.42 0.25
CA SER A 71 7.91 -10.28 -0.96
C SER A 71 7.04 -10.04 -2.20
N THR A 72 5.92 -10.76 -2.29
CA THR A 72 4.92 -10.60 -3.35
C THR A 72 4.31 -9.20 -3.30
N PHE A 73 3.94 -8.71 -2.11
CA PHE A 73 3.41 -7.37 -1.93
C PHE A 73 4.44 -6.29 -2.29
N TYR A 74 5.70 -6.46 -1.90
CA TYR A 74 6.77 -5.52 -2.26
C TYR A 74 6.92 -5.40 -3.79
N SER A 75 6.94 -6.54 -4.48
CA SER A 75 7.03 -6.60 -5.94
C SER A 75 5.83 -5.93 -6.61
N MET A 76 4.62 -6.20 -6.11
CA MET A 76 3.37 -5.59 -6.57
C MET A 76 3.38 -4.06 -6.42
N VAL A 77 3.80 -3.54 -5.26
CA VAL A 77 3.86 -2.09 -5.05
C VAL A 77 4.91 -1.46 -5.97
N LYS A 78 6.07 -2.10 -6.13
CA LYS A 78 7.14 -1.60 -7.02
C LYS A 78 6.68 -1.50 -8.47
N GLU A 79 5.97 -2.52 -8.97
CA GLU A 79 5.40 -2.53 -10.32
C GLU A 79 4.41 -1.36 -10.51
N VAL A 80 3.42 -1.23 -9.61
CA VAL A 80 2.40 -0.17 -9.73
C VAL A 80 3.00 1.24 -9.61
N MET A 81 4.03 1.42 -8.78
CA MET A 81 4.73 2.69 -8.63
C MET A 81 5.49 3.07 -9.90
N ASN A 82 6.17 2.11 -10.54
CA ASN A 82 6.82 2.34 -11.82
C ASN A 82 5.83 2.68 -12.94
N GLU A 83 4.69 1.98 -13.01
CA GLU A 83 3.67 2.20 -14.03
C GLU A 83 2.94 3.54 -13.87
N THR A 84 2.56 3.89 -12.63
CA THR A 84 1.71 5.06 -12.35
C THR A 84 2.54 6.34 -12.22
N LEU A 85 3.71 6.26 -11.59
CA LEU A 85 4.48 7.44 -11.17
C LEU A 85 5.80 7.59 -11.91
N LYS A 86 6.24 6.58 -12.67
CA LYS A 86 7.57 6.54 -13.33
C LYS A 86 8.71 6.91 -12.37
N GLN A 87 8.53 6.63 -11.07
CA GLN A 87 9.45 6.92 -9.99
C GLN A 87 9.95 5.58 -9.43
N ASP A 88 11.26 5.49 -9.24
CA ASP A 88 11.86 4.30 -8.63
C ASP A 88 11.67 4.34 -7.11
N MET A 89 11.20 3.23 -6.54
CA MET A 89 10.93 3.11 -5.10
C MET A 89 12.20 3.26 -4.24
N ASN A 90 13.37 3.08 -4.84
CA ASN A 90 14.66 3.07 -4.15
C ASN A 90 15.49 4.37 -4.29
N ARG A 91 14.93 5.47 -4.81
CA ARG A 91 15.63 6.78 -4.91
C ARG A 91 14.82 7.95 -4.34
#